data_AF-T1B3W3-F1
#
_entry.id   AF-T1B3W3-F1
#
_cell.length_a   1.000
_cell.length_b   1.000
_cell.length_c   1.000
_cell.angle_alpha   90.00
_cell.angle_beta   90.00
_cell.angle_gamma   90.00
#
_symmetry.space_group_name_H-M   'P 1'
#
loop_
_entity.id
_entity.type
_entity.pdbx_description
1 polymer ?
#
loop_
_entity_poly.entity_id
_entity_poly.type
_entity_poly.pdbx_seq_one_letter_code
_entity_poly.pdbx_strand_id
1 'polypeptide(L)'
;NISVAITDVFMKAVKENTDYDLISPNNGEVAGSLSARMVFDRIAHNAWANGEPGLFFIDTANRANPTPSKWTYEATNPCGEQVLGPYESCNLGSINLEKHLVRNTKGQYSVDWEKLTHSVYLAVRFLDNVVDANRFPIPELEEVNKGTRRIGLGIMGFARLLMYLEIPYDSEEGLEMAESIMSHIQEVAERTSQELAATQGPFPYFEGIGTKKRNSHLLTIAPTGTISMIADTSSGCEPEFSIIWYKNVMDGTHLPYTLDYFTEVAQREG
;
A
#
# COMPACT_ATOMS: atom_id res chain seq x y z
N ASN A 1 11.80 -7.88 11.78
CA ASN A 1 11.64 -7.60 10.36
C ASN A 1 12.99 -7.63 9.69
N ILE A 2 13.18 -8.64 8.84
CA ILE A 2 14.29 -8.81 7.93
C ILE A 2 13.66 -8.88 6.54
N SER A 3 14.16 -8.10 5.59
CA SER A 3 13.72 -8.21 4.20
C SER A 3 14.91 -8.39 3.27
N VAL A 4 14.65 -9.03 2.13
CA VAL A 4 15.64 -9.22 1.07
C VAL A 4 15.23 -8.41 -0.15
N ALA A 5 16.11 -7.52 -0.57
CA ALA A 5 16.02 -6.80 -1.83
C ALA A 5 16.43 -7.73 -2.98
N ILE A 6 15.48 -8.03 -3.87
CA ILE A 6 15.63 -8.96 -4.98
C ILE A 6 15.82 -8.19 -6.28
N THR A 7 16.89 -8.50 -7.01
CA THR A 7 17.20 -7.96 -8.33
C THR A 7 16.64 -8.84 -9.45
N ASP A 8 16.45 -8.25 -10.62
CA ASP A 8 16.04 -8.95 -11.84
C ASP A 8 17.09 -9.99 -12.26
N VAL A 9 18.38 -9.68 -12.05
CA VAL A 9 19.50 -10.61 -12.31
C VAL A 9 19.36 -11.86 -11.45
N PHE A 10 19.08 -11.70 -10.15
CA PHE A 10 18.87 -12.84 -9.26
C PHE A 10 17.64 -13.66 -9.68
N MET A 11 16.51 -13.00 -9.98
CA MET A 11 15.30 -13.72 -10.39
C MET A 11 15.45 -14.44 -11.73
N LYS A 12 16.24 -13.89 -12.66
CA LYS A 12 16.61 -14.58 -13.89
C LYS A 12 17.40 -15.86 -13.60
N ALA A 13 18.42 -15.78 -12.74
CA ALA A 13 19.20 -16.96 -12.33
C ALA A 13 18.34 -18.01 -11.59
N VAL A 14 17.38 -17.58 -10.77
CA VAL A 14 16.40 -18.49 -10.12
C VAL A 14 15.57 -19.25 -11.16
N LYS A 15 15.08 -18.56 -12.21
CA LYS A 15 14.26 -19.17 -13.28
C LYS A 15 15.07 -20.11 -14.17
N GLU A 16 16.30 -19.74 -14.48
CA GLU A 16 17.22 -20.52 -15.33
C GLU A 16 17.94 -21.64 -14.56
N ASN A 17 17.76 -21.70 -13.24
CA ASN A 17 18.43 -22.62 -12.32
C ASN A 17 19.97 -22.55 -12.44
N THR A 18 20.49 -21.32 -12.47
CA THR A 18 21.93 -21.03 -12.56
C THR A 18 22.45 -20.42 -11.27
N ASP A 19 23.78 -20.33 -11.19
CA ASP A 19 24.45 -19.60 -10.12
C ASP A 19 24.43 -18.09 -10.41
N TYR A 20 24.56 -17.28 -9.35
CA TYR A 20 24.72 -15.83 -9.45
C TYR A 20 25.95 -15.36 -8.67
N ASP A 21 26.55 -14.27 -9.11
CA ASP A 21 27.74 -13.69 -8.49
C ASP A 21 27.39 -12.97 -7.18
N LEU A 22 28.19 -13.20 -6.15
CA LEU A 22 28.20 -12.42 -4.92
C LEU A 22 29.12 -11.22 -5.09
N ILE A 23 28.55 -10.02 -5.10
CA ILE A 23 29.29 -8.78 -5.29
C ILE A 23 29.65 -8.17 -3.94
N SER A 24 30.93 -7.85 -3.74
CA SER A 24 31.39 -7.14 -2.55
C SER A 24 30.97 -5.67 -2.60
N PRO A 25 30.28 -5.14 -1.58
CA PRO A 25 29.82 -3.74 -1.58
C PRO A 25 30.98 -2.73 -1.46
N ASN A 26 32.17 -3.15 -1.00
CA ASN A 26 33.30 -2.25 -0.78
C ASN A 26 34.03 -1.86 -2.07
N ASN A 27 34.07 -2.77 -3.05
CA ASN A 27 34.87 -2.61 -4.28
C ASN A 27 34.13 -3.02 -5.56
N GLY A 28 32.94 -3.61 -5.46
CA GLY A 28 32.13 -4.02 -6.63
C GLY A 28 32.65 -5.26 -7.35
N GLU A 29 33.64 -5.95 -6.80
CA GLU A 29 34.22 -7.15 -7.41
C GLU A 29 33.43 -8.42 -7.01
N VAL A 30 33.51 -9.44 -7.87
CA VAL A 30 32.96 -10.77 -7.58
C VAL A 30 33.77 -11.41 -6.45
N ALA A 31 33.12 -11.60 -5.30
CA ALA A 31 33.71 -12.22 -4.11
C ALA A 31 33.40 -13.73 -4.02
N GLY A 32 32.45 -14.22 -4.83
CA GLY A 32 32.05 -15.61 -4.86
C GLY A 32 30.83 -15.82 -5.74
N SER A 33 30.26 -17.02 -5.69
CA SER A 33 29.08 -17.41 -6.46
C SER A 33 28.25 -18.39 -5.64
N LEU A 34 26.92 -18.32 -5.79
CA LEU A 34 25.97 -19.25 -5.15
C LEU A 34 24.87 -19.66 -6.12
N SER A 35 24.32 -20.86 -5.91
CA SER A 35 23.10 -21.29 -6.58
C SER A 35 21.93 -20.38 -6.20
N ALA A 36 21.35 -19.70 -7.20
CA ALA A 36 20.21 -18.81 -6.99
C ALA A 36 18.99 -19.59 -6.46
N ARG A 37 18.78 -20.81 -6.96
CA ARG A 37 17.71 -21.72 -6.52
C ARG A 37 17.83 -22.06 -5.04
N MET A 38 19.04 -22.45 -4.60
CA MET A 38 19.30 -22.76 -3.19
C MET A 38 19.01 -21.56 -2.28
N VAL A 39 19.44 -20.35 -2.67
CA VAL A 39 19.20 -19.14 -1.88
C VAL A 39 17.70 -18.80 -1.82
N PHE A 40 17.00 -18.86 -2.94
CA PHE A 40 15.56 -18.60 -2.97
C PHE A 40 14.78 -19.63 -2.14
N ASP A 41 15.15 -20.91 -2.21
CA ASP A 41 14.50 -21.96 -1.41
C ASP A 41 14.70 -21.74 0.08
N ARG A 42 15.89 -21.27 0.50
CA ARG A 42 16.14 -20.88 1.89
C ARG A 42 15.29 -19.68 2.29
N ILE A 43 15.13 -18.67 1.43
CA ILE A 43 14.25 -17.53 1.70
C ILE A 43 12.82 -18.03 1.93
N ALA A 44 12.28 -18.81 0.99
CA ALA A 44 10.91 -19.32 1.06
C ALA A 44 10.69 -20.21 2.30
N HIS A 45 11.64 -21.08 2.61
CA HIS A 45 11.56 -21.95 3.78
C HIS A 45 11.54 -21.17 5.10
N ASN A 46 12.40 -20.16 5.24
CA ASN A 46 12.42 -19.35 6.46
C ASN A 46 11.16 -18.49 6.57
N ALA A 47 10.70 -17.90 5.46
CA ALA A 47 9.46 -17.13 5.44
C ALA A 47 8.26 -17.98 5.89
N TRP A 48 8.20 -19.26 5.47
CA TRP A 48 7.23 -20.21 5.99
C TRP A 48 7.44 -20.57 7.46
N ALA A 49 8.69 -20.79 7.89
CA ALA A 49 9.00 -21.28 9.23
C ALA A 49 8.81 -20.23 10.33
N ASN A 50 9.04 -18.95 10.04
CA ASN A 50 9.02 -17.89 11.06
C ASN A 50 8.44 -16.54 10.59
N GLY A 51 7.92 -16.44 9.36
CA GLY A 51 7.37 -15.20 8.80
C GLY A 51 8.39 -14.25 8.18
N GLU A 52 9.68 -14.61 8.14
CA GLU A 52 10.78 -13.77 7.68
C GLU A 52 11.80 -14.57 6.84
N PRO A 53 12.51 -13.96 5.87
CA PRO A 53 12.44 -12.55 5.53
C PRO A 53 11.32 -12.22 4.54
N GLY A 54 10.83 -10.99 4.59
CA GLY A 54 10.03 -10.41 3.50
C GLY A 54 10.83 -10.29 2.20
N LEU A 55 10.15 -10.21 1.06
CA LEU A 55 10.76 -10.02 -0.25
C LEU A 55 10.32 -8.71 -0.89
N PHE A 56 11.26 -8.00 -1.49
CA PHE A 56 11.00 -6.74 -2.18
C PHE A 56 11.82 -6.63 -3.46
N PHE A 57 11.19 -6.27 -4.58
CA PHE A 57 11.84 -6.18 -5.89
C PHE A 57 12.45 -4.79 -6.13
N ILE A 58 13.73 -4.65 -5.79
CA ILE A 58 14.45 -3.36 -5.77
C ILE A 58 14.60 -2.73 -7.16
N ASP A 59 14.83 -3.54 -8.20
CA ASP A 59 14.98 -3.04 -9.57
C ASP A 59 13.66 -2.51 -10.13
N THR A 60 12.54 -3.15 -9.76
CA THR A 60 11.20 -2.68 -10.13
C THR A 60 10.90 -1.34 -9.48
N ALA A 61 11.23 -1.18 -8.21
CA ALA A 61 11.02 0.09 -7.52
C ALA A 61 11.91 1.21 -8.07
N ASN A 62 13.17 0.92 -8.39
CA ASN A 62 14.08 1.92 -8.97
C ASN A 62 13.68 2.33 -10.40
N ARG A 63 13.13 1.42 -11.21
CA ARG A 63 12.51 1.80 -12.49
C ARG A 63 11.35 2.79 -12.34
N ALA A 64 10.60 2.68 -11.24
CA ALA A 64 9.46 3.53 -10.93
C ALA A 64 9.82 4.80 -10.12
N ASN A 65 11.09 5.01 -9.80
CA ASN A 65 11.54 6.16 -9.02
C ASN A 65 11.33 7.47 -9.79
N PRO A 66 10.51 8.42 -9.30
CA PRO A 66 10.25 9.69 -9.97
C PRO A 66 11.38 10.71 -9.81
N THR A 67 12.38 10.44 -8.96
CA THR A 67 13.53 11.33 -8.68
C THR A 67 14.86 10.54 -8.74
N PRO A 68 15.17 9.86 -9.87
CA PRO A 68 16.33 8.98 -9.95
C PRO A 68 17.66 9.73 -9.91
N SER A 69 17.69 11.04 -10.22
CA SER A 69 18.92 11.84 -10.13
C SER A 69 19.31 12.17 -8.68
N LYS A 70 18.34 12.09 -7.75
CA LYS A 70 18.56 12.39 -6.33
C LYS A 70 19.10 11.20 -5.56
N TRP A 71 18.55 10.01 -5.82
CA TRP A 71 18.95 8.76 -5.17
C TRP A 71 18.44 7.55 -5.92
N THR A 72 19.09 6.42 -5.66
CA THR A 72 18.57 5.09 -5.93
C THR A 72 17.96 4.57 -4.64
N TYR A 73 16.82 3.91 -4.70
CA TYR A 73 16.25 3.22 -3.56
C TYR A 73 17.13 2.04 -3.15
N GLU A 74 17.37 1.90 -1.84
CA GLU A 74 18.19 0.83 -1.26
C GLU A 74 17.37 -0.12 -0.37
N ALA A 75 16.22 0.34 0.12
CA ALA A 75 15.35 -0.41 1.02
C ALA A 75 13.89 0.07 0.92
N THR A 76 13.01 -0.64 1.64
CA THR A 76 11.63 -0.23 1.89
C THR A 76 11.46 0.11 3.38
N ASN A 77 10.32 0.71 3.74
CA ASN A 77 9.97 1.02 5.13
C ASN A 77 9.62 -0.26 5.93
N PRO A 78 9.40 -0.18 7.26
CA PRO A 78 9.17 -1.36 8.10
C PRO A 78 7.97 -2.23 7.74
N CYS A 79 6.99 -1.70 7.02
CA CYS A 79 5.78 -2.40 6.60
C CYS A 79 5.84 -2.87 5.13
N GLY A 80 6.86 -2.47 4.37
CA GLY A 80 7.13 -2.94 3.01
C GLY A 80 6.39 -2.20 1.89
N GLU A 81 5.45 -1.30 2.21
CA GLU A 81 4.58 -0.62 1.26
C GLU A 81 5.21 0.64 0.64
N GLN A 82 6.16 1.30 1.33
CA GLN A 82 6.80 2.53 0.85
C GLN A 82 8.30 2.34 0.64
N VAL A 83 8.72 2.43 -0.62
CA VAL A 83 10.13 2.47 -1.01
C VAL A 83 10.63 3.89 -0.85
N LEU A 84 11.28 4.21 0.26
CA LEU A 84 11.67 5.58 0.64
C LEU A 84 13.11 5.88 0.21
N GLY A 85 13.33 7.09 -0.28
CA GLY A 85 14.65 7.68 -0.39
C GLY A 85 15.21 8.03 1.00
N PRO A 86 16.51 8.33 1.10
CA PRO A 86 17.11 8.80 2.33
C PRO A 86 16.36 10.00 2.88
N TYR A 87 15.98 9.95 4.17
CA TYR A 87 15.24 11.01 4.86
C TYR A 87 13.82 11.32 4.32
N GLU A 88 13.25 10.48 3.46
CA GLU A 88 11.81 10.55 3.17
C GLU A 88 10.99 9.99 4.33
N SER A 89 9.76 10.48 4.50
CA SER A 89 8.83 10.04 5.55
C SER A 89 7.50 9.51 5.00
N CYS A 90 6.84 8.70 5.82
CA CYS A 90 5.51 8.17 5.52
C CYS A 90 4.43 9.16 5.94
N ASN A 91 3.84 9.87 4.98
CA ASN A 91 2.63 10.66 5.19
C ASN A 91 1.42 9.90 4.63
N LEU A 92 0.71 9.18 5.51
CA LEU A 92 -0.25 8.14 5.14
C LEU A 92 -1.69 8.50 5.49
N GLY A 93 -2.62 8.01 4.67
CA GLY A 93 -4.06 8.01 4.96
C GLY A 93 -4.75 6.85 4.26
N SER A 94 -5.96 6.49 4.69
CA SER A 94 -6.70 5.37 4.09
C SER A 94 -8.18 5.71 3.90
N ILE A 95 -8.70 5.43 2.71
CA ILE A 95 -10.13 5.52 2.42
C ILE A 95 -10.85 4.27 2.94
N ASN A 96 -11.89 4.46 3.75
CA ASN A 96 -12.76 3.35 4.15
C ASN A 96 -13.78 3.05 3.05
N LEU A 97 -13.51 2.05 2.21
CA LEU A 97 -14.34 1.70 1.05
C LEU A 97 -15.76 1.26 1.42
N GLU A 98 -15.95 0.67 2.60
CA GLU A 98 -17.27 0.25 3.09
C GLU A 98 -18.23 1.44 3.24
N LYS A 99 -17.70 2.66 3.47
CA LYS A 99 -18.52 3.88 3.57
C LYS A 99 -18.89 4.48 2.22
N HIS A 100 -18.48 3.85 1.12
CA HIS A 100 -18.75 4.28 -0.26
C HIS A 100 -19.69 3.31 -0.97
N LEU A 101 -20.66 2.76 -0.24
CA LEU A 101 -21.72 1.91 -0.77
C LEU A 101 -23.06 2.66 -0.74
N VAL A 102 -23.86 2.45 -1.79
CA VAL A 102 -25.26 2.88 -1.87
C VAL A 102 -26.16 1.66 -2.06
N ARG A 103 -27.32 1.67 -1.41
CA ARG A 103 -28.30 0.59 -1.47
C ARG A 103 -29.49 1.02 -2.32
N ASN A 104 -29.85 0.23 -3.31
CA ASN A 104 -31.03 0.48 -4.14
C ASN A 104 -32.34 0.07 -3.43
N THR A 105 -33.49 0.37 -4.03
CA THR A 105 -34.81 0.04 -3.46
C THR A 105 -35.10 -1.46 -3.38
N LYS A 106 -34.34 -2.30 -4.10
CA LYS A 106 -34.39 -3.76 -4.03
C LYS A 106 -33.45 -4.34 -2.97
N GLY A 107 -32.74 -3.48 -2.24
CA GLY A 107 -31.83 -3.87 -1.17
C GLY A 107 -30.43 -4.29 -1.65
N GLN A 108 -30.10 -4.14 -2.93
CA GLN A 108 -28.78 -4.48 -3.49
C GLN A 108 -27.82 -3.31 -3.34
N TYR A 109 -26.55 -3.60 -3.10
CA TYR A 109 -25.50 -2.61 -2.96
C TYR A 109 -24.74 -2.38 -4.26
N SER A 110 -24.26 -1.15 -4.44
CA SER A 110 -23.30 -0.78 -5.48
C SER A 110 -22.35 0.29 -4.95
N VAL A 111 -21.20 0.47 -5.60
CA VAL A 111 -20.23 1.51 -5.23
C VAL A 111 -20.77 2.90 -5.55
N ASP A 112 -20.63 3.82 -4.60
CA ASP A 112 -20.87 5.26 -4.75
C ASP A 112 -19.61 5.95 -5.25
N TRP A 113 -19.44 5.93 -6.58
CA TRP A 113 -18.28 6.48 -7.26
C TRP A 113 -18.13 8.00 -7.07
N GLU A 114 -19.23 8.73 -6.94
CA GLU A 114 -19.21 10.18 -6.72
C GLU A 114 -18.66 10.50 -5.32
N LYS A 115 -19.16 9.82 -4.29
CA LYS A 115 -18.66 9.96 -2.92
C LYS A 115 -17.21 9.51 -2.79
N LEU A 116 -16.82 8.44 -3.49
CA LEU A 116 -15.43 7.96 -3.51
C LEU A 116 -14.53 9.02 -4.15
N THR A 117 -14.93 9.59 -5.29
CA THR A 117 -14.23 10.70 -5.95
C THR A 117 -14.01 11.87 -4.99
N HIS A 118 -15.06 12.29 -4.31
CA HIS A 118 -14.98 13.41 -3.37
C HIS A 118 -14.04 13.12 -2.19
N SER A 119 -14.09 11.89 -1.66
CA SER A 119 -13.24 11.48 -0.53
C SER A 119 -11.76 11.43 -0.91
N VAL A 120 -11.43 10.88 -2.09
CA VAL A 120 -10.05 10.86 -2.61
C VAL A 120 -9.54 12.27 -2.86
N TYR A 121 -10.35 13.13 -3.48
CA TYR A 121 -10.01 14.55 -3.71
C TYR A 121 -9.64 15.27 -2.40
N LEU A 122 -10.47 15.13 -1.38
CA LEU A 122 -10.20 15.74 -0.07
C LEU A 122 -8.98 15.12 0.60
N ALA A 123 -8.83 13.78 0.56
CA ALA A 123 -7.72 13.08 1.20
C ALA A 123 -6.36 13.49 0.61
N VAL A 124 -6.23 13.60 -0.72
CA VAL A 124 -4.99 14.05 -1.37
C VAL A 124 -4.61 15.46 -0.93
N ARG A 125 -5.57 16.39 -0.90
CA ARG A 125 -5.35 17.77 -0.42
C ARG A 125 -4.98 17.82 1.06
N PHE A 126 -5.65 17.01 1.86
CA PHE A 126 -5.37 16.91 3.29
C PHE A 126 -3.94 16.41 3.52
N LEU A 127 -3.54 15.32 2.86
CA LEU A 127 -2.19 14.78 2.97
C LEU A 127 -1.14 15.77 2.44
N ASP A 128 -1.38 16.47 1.33
CA ASP A 128 -0.46 17.52 0.85
C ASP A 128 -0.27 18.64 1.89
N ASN A 129 -1.34 19.06 2.58
CA ASN A 129 -1.26 20.04 3.66
C ASN A 129 -0.48 19.50 4.88
N VAL A 130 -0.59 18.21 5.18
CA VAL A 130 0.16 17.58 6.28
C VAL A 130 1.67 17.71 6.07
N VAL A 131 2.17 17.67 4.83
CA VAL A 131 3.61 17.88 4.54
C VAL A 131 4.10 19.22 5.08
N ASP A 132 3.30 20.28 4.94
CA ASP A 132 3.66 21.62 5.40
C ASP A 132 3.38 21.83 6.90
N ALA A 133 2.35 21.17 7.43
CA ALA A 133 1.96 21.27 8.84
C ALA A 133 2.85 20.42 9.78
N ASN A 134 3.52 19.40 9.24
CA ASN A 134 4.33 18.48 10.02
C ASN A 134 5.54 19.19 10.64
N ARG A 135 5.94 18.74 11.84
CA ARG A 135 7.17 19.19 12.51
C ARG A 135 8.22 18.10 12.40
N PHE A 136 9.22 18.33 11.56
CA PHE A 136 10.29 17.37 11.35
C PHE A 136 11.35 17.46 12.46
N PRO A 137 11.87 16.33 12.97
CA PRO A 137 12.81 16.34 14.09
C PRO A 137 14.23 16.78 13.68
N ILE A 138 14.59 16.66 12.40
CA ILE A 138 15.88 17.11 11.85
C ILE A 138 15.69 17.85 10.51
N PRO A 139 16.55 18.83 10.18
CA PRO A 139 16.40 19.64 8.96
C PRO A 139 16.41 18.84 7.65
N GLU A 140 17.17 17.75 7.59
CA GLU A 140 17.29 16.90 6.41
C GLU A 140 15.95 16.23 6.05
N LEU A 141 15.19 15.79 7.06
CA LEU A 141 13.84 15.28 6.85
C LEU A 141 12.93 16.38 6.29
N GLU A 142 13.01 17.60 6.82
CA GLU A 142 12.16 18.70 6.34
C GLU A 142 12.46 19.05 4.88
N GLU A 143 13.74 19.15 4.53
CA GLU A 143 14.19 19.48 3.17
C GLU A 143 13.74 18.41 2.16
N VAL A 144 14.01 17.14 2.45
CA VAL A 144 13.62 16.03 1.57
C VAL A 144 12.09 15.90 1.47
N ASN A 145 11.34 15.95 2.57
CA ASN A 145 9.89 15.78 2.52
C ASN A 145 9.19 16.95 1.85
N LYS A 146 9.67 18.20 2.03
CA LYS A 146 9.17 19.34 1.25
C LYS A 146 9.62 19.29 -0.21
N GLY A 147 10.76 18.67 -0.50
CA GLY A 147 11.30 18.47 -1.84
C GLY A 147 10.52 17.44 -2.67
N THR A 148 10.21 16.28 -2.10
CA THR A 148 9.47 15.21 -2.80
C THR A 148 7.96 15.33 -2.65
N ARG A 149 7.49 15.98 -1.57
CA ARG A 149 6.07 16.09 -1.17
C ARG A 149 5.35 14.75 -1.27
N ARG A 150 6.03 13.67 -0.92
CA ARG A 150 5.47 12.30 -0.99
C ARG A 150 4.25 12.20 -0.06
N ILE A 151 3.18 11.62 -0.59
CA ILE A 151 2.03 11.19 0.18
C ILE A 151 1.75 9.71 -0.13
N GLY A 152 1.00 9.05 0.75
CA GLY A 152 0.58 7.68 0.59
C GLY A 152 -0.88 7.49 0.97
N LEU A 153 -1.78 7.64 -0.01
CA LEU A 153 -3.19 7.33 0.16
C LEU A 153 -3.46 5.87 -0.18
N GLY A 154 -3.96 5.12 0.80
CA GLY A 154 -4.38 3.73 0.65
C GLY A 154 -5.88 3.55 0.82
N ILE A 155 -6.26 2.29 1.00
CA ILE A 155 -7.63 1.86 1.26
C ILE A 155 -7.68 1.00 2.52
N MET A 156 -8.87 0.88 3.09
CA MET A 156 -9.26 -0.16 4.04
C MET A 156 -10.71 -0.56 3.75
N GLY A 157 -11.16 -1.68 4.32
CA GLY A 157 -12.54 -2.15 4.14
C GLY A 157 -12.79 -2.83 2.79
N PHE A 158 -11.75 -3.26 2.07
CA PHE A 158 -11.93 -3.89 0.76
C PHE A 158 -12.71 -5.21 0.83
N ALA A 159 -12.40 -6.08 1.80
CA ALA A 159 -13.17 -7.30 2.01
C ALA A 159 -14.64 -7.01 2.33
N ARG A 160 -14.91 -5.97 3.14
CA ARG A 160 -16.28 -5.55 3.46
C ARG A 160 -17.02 -5.01 2.25
N LEU A 161 -16.35 -4.23 1.41
CA LEU A 161 -16.90 -3.79 0.14
C LEU A 161 -17.38 -4.99 -0.68
N LEU A 162 -16.52 -5.99 -0.89
CA LEU A 162 -16.86 -7.19 -1.66
C LEU A 162 -18.02 -7.98 -1.05
N MET A 163 -18.06 -8.12 0.28
CA MET A 163 -19.16 -8.79 0.98
C MET A 163 -20.51 -8.13 0.69
N TYR A 164 -20.61 -6.81 0.83
CA TYR A 164 -21.86 -6.10 0.55
C TYR A 164 -22.28 -6.17 -0.92
N LEU A 165 -21.31 -6.22 -1.83
CA LEU A 165 -21.56 -6.42 -3.26
C LEU A 165 -21.90 -7.88 -3.62
N GLU A 166 -21.87 -8.80 -2.65
CA GLU A 166 -22.06 -10.24 -2.86
C GLU A 166 -21.02 -10.86 -3.83
N ILE A 167 -19.79 -10.31 -3.84
CA ILE A 167 -18.66 -10.75 -4.69
C ILE A 167 -17.68 -11.60 -3.86
N PRO A 168 -17.35 -12.84 -4.27
CA PRO A 168 -16.31 -13.62 -3.61
C PRO A 168 -14.92 -13.00 -3.76
N TYR A 169 -14.13 -13.02 -2.68
CA TYR A 169 -12.79 -12.42 -2.67
C TYR A 169 -11.84 -13.05 -3.69
N ASP A 170 -11.87 -14.38 -3.83
CA ASP A 170 -11.03 -15.17 -4.73
C ASP A 170 -11.67 -15.40 -6.11
N SER A 171 -12.35 -14.38 -6.64
CA SER A 171 -13.01 -14.45 -7.95
C SER A 171 -12.45 -13.44 -8.95
N GLU A 172 -12.64 -13.72 -10.24
CA GLU A 172 -12.34 -12.77 -11.32
C GLU A 172 -13.10 -11.45 -11.12
N GLU A 173 -14.36 -11.51 -10.68
CA GLU A 173 -15.16 -10.32 -10.38
C GLU A 173 -14.57 -9.52 -9.19
N GLY A 174 -13.99 -10.19 -8.19
CA GLY A 174 -13.25 -9.56 -7.09
C GLY A 174 -11.99 -8.84 -7.58
N LEU A 175 -11.26 -9.43 -8.53
CA LEU A 175 -10.10 -8.81 -9.17
C LEU A 175 -10.49 -7.60 -10.03
N GLU A 176 -11.55 -7.72 -10.84
CA GLU A 176 -12.10 -6.64 -11.66
C GLU A 176 -12.56 -5.46 -10.78
N MET A 177 -13.17 -5.75 -9.63
CA MET A 177 -13.55 -4.73 -8.66
C MET A 177 -12.34 -4.05 -8.02
N ALA A 178 -11.29 -4.81 -7.67
CA ALA A 178 -10.04 -4.25 -7.16
C ALA A 178 -9.40 -3.29 -8.16
N GLU A 179 -9.32 -3.70 -9.44
CA GLU A 179 -8.81 -2.87 -10.53
C GLU A 179 -9.66 -1.61 -10.70
N SER A 180 -10.99 -1.75 -10.78
CA SER A 180 -11.92 -0.63 -10.94
C SER A 180 -11.78 0.42 -9.82
N ILE A 181 -11.71 -0.05 -8.56
CA ILE A 181 -11.55 0.83 -7.41
C ILE A 181 -10.20 1.55 -7.45
N MET A 182 -9.10 0.82 -7.65
CA MET A 182 -7.77 1.41 -7.59
C MET A 182 -7.47 2.30 -8.79
N SER A 183 -7.94 1.95 -10.00
CA SER A 183 -7.85 2.82 -11.18
C SER A 183 -8.60 4.13 -10.98
N HIS A 184 -9.82 4.08 -10.43
CA HIS A 184 -10.60 5.28 -10.11
C HIS A 184 -9.92 6.16 -9.06
N ILE A 185 -9.41 5.56 -7.98
CA ILE A 185 -8.65 6.28 -6.94
C ILE A 185 -7.39 6.92 -7.55
N GLN A 186 -6.66 6.20 -8.39
CA GLN A 186 -5.46 6.70 -9.06
C GLN A 186 -5.78 7.89 -9.96
N GLU A 187 -6.79 7.80 -10.83
CA GLU A 187 -7.17 8.89 -11.73
C GLU A 187 -7.52 10.15 -10.94
N VAL A 188 -8.36 10.02 -9.90
CA VAL A 188 -8.78 11.15 -9.08
C VAL A 188 -7.60 11.74 -8.30
N ALA A 189 -6.72 10.91 -7.75
CA ALA A 189 -5.55 11.37 -7.01
C ALA A 189 -4.55 12.10 -7.91
N GLU A 190 -4.28 11.57 -9.10
CA GLU A 190 -3.42 12.20 -10.10
C GLU A 190 -3.98 13.53 -10.57
N ARG A 191 -5.27 13.58 -10.94
CA ARG A 191 -5.96 14.81 -11.33
C ARG A 191 -5.86 15.87 -10.22
N THR A 192 -6.17 15.48 -8.98
CA THR A 192 -6.12 16.39 -7.83
C THR A 192 -4.71 16.95 -7.60
N SER A 193 -3.69 16.10 -7.72
CA SER A 193 -2.29 16.53 -7.57
C SER A 193 -1.82 17.43 -8.74
N GLN A 194 -2.34 17.23 -9.95
CA GLN A 194 -2.10 18.13 -11.08
C GLN A 194 -2.75 19.51 -10.89
N GLU A 195 -3.99 19.55 -10.36
CA GLU A 195 -4.68 20.80 -10.02
C GLU A 195 -3.92 21.59 -8.93
N LEU A 196 -3.42 20.88 -7.91
CA LEU A 196 -2.53 21.46 -6.91
C LEU A 196 -1.24 22.00 -7.53
N ALA A 197 -0.65 21.27 -8.48
CA ALA A 197 0.57 21.73 -9.17
C ALA A 197 0.33 22.97 -10.04
N ALA A 198 -0.86 23.08 -10.66
CA ALA A 198 -1.23 24.24 -11.46
C ALA A 198 -1.33 25.53 -10.62
N THR A 199 -1.72 25.40 -9.35
CA THR A 199 -1.93 26.53 -8.44
C THR A 199 -0.73 26.83 -7.54
N GLN A 200 0.02 25.81 -7.12
CA GLN A 200 1.10 25.93 -6.13
C GLN A 200 2.48 25.52 -6.67
N GLY A 201 2.56 25.09 -7.93
CA GLY A 201 3.75 24.50 -8.53
C GLY A 201 3.89 22.99 -8.25
N PRO A 202 4.62 22.25 -9.10
CA PRO A 202 4.90 20.83 -8.86
C PRO A 202 5.75 20.63 -7.60
N PHE A 203 5.94 19.38 -7.16
CA PHE A 203 6.91 19.11 -6.08
C PHE A 203 8.31 19.65 -6.48
N PRO A 204 9.07 20.26 -5.56
CA PRO A 204 10.34 20.92 -5.89
C PRO A 204 11.39 20.03 -6.57
N TYR A 205 11.41 18.73 -6.28
CA TYR A 205 12.33 17.78 -6.90
C TYR A 205 11.85 17.23 -8.26
N PHE A 206 10.81 17.81 -8.86
CA PHE A 206 10.31 17.36 -10.16
C PHE A 206 11.32 17.67 -11.27
N GLU A 207 11.82 16.63 -11.93
CA GLU A 207 12.87 16.70 -12.97
C GLU A 207 12.32 16.64 -14.40
N GLY A 208 11.00 16.78 -14.58
CA GLY A 208 10.36 16.68 -15.90
C GLY A 208 10.09 15.25 -16.36
N ILE A 209 10.35 14.24 -15.52
CA ILE A 209 10.02 12.83 -15.79
C ILE A 209 8.58 12.56 -15.36
N GLY A 210 7.76 12.07 -16.30
CA GLY A 210 6.35 11.75 -16.06
C GLY A 210 5.45 12.99 -15.96
N THR A 211 4.27 12.81 -15.38
CA THR A 211 3.25 13.86 -15.30
C THR A 211 3.60 14.92 -14.26
N LYS A 212 3.48 16.19 -14.63
CA LYS A 212 3.69 17.33 -13.73
C LYS A 212 2.61 17.38 -12.65
N LYS A 213 2.97 17.06 -11.40
CA LYS A 213 2.06 16.93 -10.25
C LYS A 213 2.67 17.52 -8.98
N ARG A 214 1.85 17.74 -7.94
CA ARG A 214 2.26 18.37 -6.68
C ARG A 214 3.03 17.41 -5.77
N ASN A 215 2.87 16.10 -5.94
CA ASN A 215 3.41 15.07 -5.06
C ASN A 215 4.16 14.00 -5.87
N SER A 216 5.39 13.65 -5.48
CA SER A 216 6.18 12.63 -6.19
C SER A 216 5.46 11.28 -6.27
N HIS A 217 4.83 10.87 -5.16
CA HIS A 217 4.02 9.67 -5.00
C HIS A 217 2.67 10.05 -4.41
N LEU A 218 1.66 9.25 -4.74
CA LEU A 218 0.27 9.53 -4.37
C LEU A 218 -0.35 8.39 -3.56
N LEU A 219 -0.19 7.16 -4.02
CA LEU A 219 -0.89 6.00 -3.49
C LEU A 219 0.06 5.04 -2.80
N THR A 220 -0.41 4.47 -1.69
CA THR A 220 0.22 3.31 -1.04
C THR A 220 -0.81 2.63 -0.17
N ILE A 221 -0.93 1.30 -0.24
CA ILE A 221 -1.81 0.57 0.67
C ILE A 221 -0.95 0.10 1.85
N ALA A 222 -1.03 0.84 2.95
CA ALA A 222 -0.37 0.48 4.20
C ALA A 222 -1.29 -0.43 5.04
N PRO A 223 -0.71 -1.26 5.94
CA PRO A 223 -1.50 -1.98 6.94
C PRO A 223 -2.33 -1.00 7.78
N THR A 224 -3.63 -1.26 7.92
CA THR A 224 -4.55 -0.34 8.60
C THR A 224 -4.99 -0.82 9.97
N GLY A 225 -4.26 -1.74 10.59
CA GLY A 225 -4.66 -2.45 11.82
C GLY A 225 -5.37 -1.60 12.89
N THR A 226 -4.79 -0.47 13.32
CA THR A 226 -5.43 0.38 14.33
C THR A 226 -6.63 1.16 13.79
N ILE A 227 -6.52 1.74 12.60
CA ILE A 227 -7.56 2.62 12.06
C ILE A 227 -8.76 1.83 11.51
N SER A 228 -8.56 0.60 11.04
CA SER A 228 -9.64 -0.31 10.65
C SER A 228 -10.43 -0.77 11.87
N MET A 229 -9.77 -1.03 13.00
CA MET A 229 -10.45 -1.29 14.28
C MET A 229 -11.24 -0.09 14.80
N ILE A 230 -10.73 1.14 14.61
CA ILE A 230 -11.47 2.37 14.97
C ILE A 230 -12.68 2.56 14.06
N ALA A 231 -12.52 2.30 12.77
CA ALA A 231 -13.57 2.46 11.76
C ALA A 231 -14.53 1.27 11.67
N ASP A 232 -14.27 0.21 12.44
CA ASP A 232 -14.98 -1.08 12.45
C ASP A 232 -15.16 -1.67 11.04
N THR A 233 -14.04 -1.89 10.35
CA THR A 233 -14.02 -2.44 8.99
C THR A 233 -12.83 -3.38 8.79
N SER A 234 -12.74 -4.05 7.64
CA SER A 234 -11.60 -4.92 7.34
C SER A 234 -10.30 -4.13 7.14
N SER A 235 -9.16 -4.73 7.45
CA SER A 235 -7.86 -4.11 7.22
C SER A 235 -7.57 -3.99 5.72
N GLY A 236 -6.87 -2.91 5.35
CA GLY A 236 -6.22 -2.69 4.06
C GLY A 236 -6.96 -3.25 2.86
N CYS A 237 -6.23 -4.06 2.11
CA CYS A 237 -6.76 -4.96 1.09
C CYS A 237 -6.60 -6.43 1.55
N GLU A 238 -6.75 -6.70 2.84
CA GLU A 238 -6.72 -8.06 3.36
C GLU A 238 -8.14 -8.67 3.35
N PRO A 239 -8.28 -9.99 3.08
CA PRO A 239 -9.53 -10.68 3.32
C PRO A 239 -9.86 -10.70 4.82
N GLU A 240 -11.14 -10.85 5.15
CA GLU A 240 -11.54 -11.07 6.54
C GLU A 240 -11.00 -12.42 7.02
N PHE A 241 -10.19 -12.40 8.08
CA PHE A 241 -9.58 -13.61 8.63
C PHE A 241 -10.63 -14.53 9.28
N SER A 242 -11.65 -13.94 9.91
CA SER A 242 -12.75 -14.68 10.52
C SER A 242 -14.04 -13.88 10.50
N ILE A 243 -15.17 -14.56 10.34
CA ILE A 243 -16.51 -13.97 10.41
C ILE A 243 -16.94 -13.77 11.89
N ILE A 244 -16.33 -14.54 12.79
CA ILE A 244 -16.58 -14.50 14.23
C ILE A 244 -15.24 -14.49 14.96
N TRP A 245 -15.00 -13.51 15.82
CA TRP A 245 -13.82 -13.49 16.67
C TRP A 245 -14.17 -12.98 18.07
N TYR A 246 -13.25 -13.20 19.00
CA TYR A 246 -13.39 -12.72 20.37
C TYR A 246 -12.38 -11.62 20.62
N LYS A 247 -12.88 -10.47 21.11
CA LYS A 247 -12.00 -9.42 21.61
C LYS A 247 -11.78 -9.62 23.09
N ASN A 248 -10.51 -9.69 23.49
CA ASN A 248 -10.12 -9.67 24.90
C ASN A 248 -10.23 -8.22 25.38
N VAL A 249 -11.15 -7.95 26.29
CA VAL A 249 -11.25 -6.65 26.96
C VAL A 249 -10.67 -6.72 28.38
N MET A 250 -10.49 -5.56 29.00
CA MET A 250 -10.09 -5.49 30.41
C MET A 250 -11.04 -6.34 31.27
N ASP A 251 -10.49 -6.96 32.32
CA ASP A 251 -11.16 -7.91 33.23
C ASP A 251 -11.36 -9.34 32.69
N GLY A 252 -10.69 -9.72 31.60
CA GLY A 252 -10.71 -11.10 31.08
C GLY A 252 -12.04 -11.49 30.43
N THR A 253 -12.90 -10.53 30.14
CA THR A 253 -14.15 -10.75 29.41
C THR A 253 -13.84 -10.96 27.92
N HIS A 254 -14.43 -12.00 27.34
CA HIS A 254 -14.38 -12.29 25.91
C HIS A 254 -15.67 -11.79 25.26
N LEU A 255 -15.59 -10.70 24.49
CA LEU A 255 -16.75 -10.20 23.75
C LEU A 255 -16.77 -10.85 22.37
N PRO A 256 -17.84 -11.58 22.00
CA PRO A 256 -18.00 -12.06 20.64
C PRO A 256 -18.25 -10.87 19.71
N TYR A 257 -17.49 -10.82 18.63
CA TYR A 257 -17.73 -9.96 17.49
C TYR A 257 -18.14 -10.84 16.32
N THR A 258 -19.23 -10.45 15.68
CA THR A 258 -19.77 -11.08 14.47
C THR A 258 -19.88 -10.01 13.41
N LEU A 259 -19.67 -10.36 12.15
CA LEU A 259 -19.91 -9.41 11.07
C LEU A 259 -21.41 -9.06 11.00
N ASP A 260 -21.73 -7.77 11.06
CA ASP A 260 -23.11 -7.28 10.94
C ASP A 260 -23.75 -7.79 9.65
N TYR A 261 -23.02 -7.73 8.53
CA TYR A 261 -23.52 -8.21 7.24
C TYR A 261 -23.78 -9.72 7.22
N PHE A 262 -22.92 -10.52 7.87
CA PHE A 262 -23.18 -11.96 8.03
C PHE A 262 -24.47 -12.21 8.81
N THR A 263 -24.69 -11.43 9.87
CA THR A 263 -25.91 -11.52 10.68
C THR A 263 -27.15 -11.10 9.88
N GLU A 264 -27.06 -10.04 9.07
CA GLU A 264 -28.14 -9.61 8.16
C GLU A 264 -28.48 -10.72 7.16
N VAL A 265 -27.47 -11.29 6.49
CA VAL A 265 -27.67 -12.36 5.50
C VAL A 265 -28.26 -13.62 6.13
N ALA A 266 -27.73 -14.06 7.28
CA ALA A 266 -28.26 -15.22 8.00
C ALA A 266 -29.73 -15.03 8.42
N GLN A 267 -30.10 -13.84 8.92
CA GLN A 267 -31.49 -13.54 9.26
C GLN A 267 -32.41 -13.46 8.04
N ARG A 268 -31.90 -12.96 6.91
CA ARG A 268 -32.62 -12.84 5.65
C ARG A 268 -32.92 -14.22 5.03
N GLU A 269 -31.99 -15.18 5.19
CA GLU A 269 -32.04 -16.48 4.51
C GLU A 269 -32.61 -17.63 5.37
N GLY A 270 -32.65 -17.47 6.69
CA GLY A 270 -33.24 -18.44 7.64
C GLY A 270 -32.26 -19.52 8.09
#